data_AF-A0A1V5XAA7-F1
#
_entry.id   AF-A0A1V5XAA7-F1
#
_cell.length_a   1.000
_cell.length_b   1.000
_cell.length_c   1.000
_cell.angle_alpha   90.00
_cell.angle_beta   90.00
_cell.angle_gamma   90.00
#
_symmetry.space_group_name_H-M   'P 1'
#
loop_
_entity.id
_entity.type
_entity.pdbx_description
1 polymer ?
#
loop_
_entity_poly.entity_id
_entity_poly.type
_entity_poly.pdbx_seq_one_letter_code
_entity_poly.pdbx_strand_id
1 'polypeptide(L)'
;MPRKLNAKLIEAKRAKRKAESVVAVTEIFNVHETVALETTPKRPREIMPEPPPVTVGAAIQKLRAAAYARVSTAEEQQLGSYEAQVQYFTDAINNNPEYELVKVYGDHGVSGTLLKQRKGFQEMMEAALRGEIDIILVKSISRFGRNSADILNNLQILRTLNPPVTVCFEGEHLLTSDSRNDLLISILAAIAQLESQQKSEAIKFGIRFRMSQGTFKFSVKYTLGYYRDHFGNIKVDQAEAEIVRYIYESYLEGATIAEIAGSLTEMEICTPKGHMKWSNSTIRSILSNEKYNGTVLFQKTRTEDYRTHKSVKNRLISMWEVENHHTPIIPMAEWQKVQAELLVRKDSRKKGGGIGIMKKFTAPRIKSGHLKGYYLLDGNWTRQERETVLQIIESINNLDEEG
;
A
#
# COMPACT_ATOMS: atom_id res chain seq x y z
N MET A 1 31.39 -15.16 24.24
CA MET A 1 30.61 -16.08 23.38
C MET A 1 29.24 -15.46 23.20
N PRO A 2 28.82 -15.04 22.00
CA PRO A 2 27.51 -14.43 21.83
C PRO A 2 26.41 -15.46 22.15
N ARG A 3 25.36 -14.99 22.84
CA ARG A 3 24.18 -15.79 23.20
C ARG A 3 23.55 -16.35 21.93
N LYS A 4 23.54 -17.68 21.75
CA LYS A 4 22.93 -18.32 20.57
C LYS A 4 21.40 -18.33 20.71
N LEU A 5 20.70 -17.71 19.76
CA LEU A 5 19.24 -17.79 19.65
C LEU A 5 18.83 -19.18 19.13
N ASN A 6 17.71 -19.70 19.65
CA ASN A 6 17.18 -20.98 19.18
C ASN A 6 16.31 -20.77 17.93
N ALA A 7 16.96 -20.76 16.77
CA ALA A 7 16.31 -20.50 15.48
C ALA A 7 15.15 -21.47 15.18
N LYS A 8 15.30 -22.75 15.51
CA LYS A 8 14.25 -23.78 15.32
C LYS A 8 13.00 -23.47 16.13
N LEU A 9 13.15 -23.03 17.38
CA LEU A 9 12.01 -22.65 18.22
C LEU A 9 11.30 -21.39 17.69
N ILE A 10 12.07 -20.42 17.20
CA ILE A 10 11.53 -19.16 16.67
C ILE A 10 10.76 -19.40 15.37
N GLU A 11 11.34 -20.13 14.41
CA GLU A 11 10.68 -20.42 13.13
C GLU A 11 9.48 -21.37 13.31
N ALA A 12 9.54 -22.34 14.24
CA ALA A 12 8.38 -23.16 14.57
C ALA A 12 7.21 -22.34 15.13
N LYS A 13 7.49 -21.36 16.01
CA LYS A 13 6.46 -20.44 16.52
C LYS A 13 5.92 -19.50 15.43
N ARG A 14 6.78 -19.02 14.51
CA ARG A 14 6.36 -18.25 13.32
C ARG A 14 5.43 -19.07 12.41
N ALA A 15 5.77 -20.33 12.15
CA ALA A 15 5.01 -21.23 11.31
C ALA A 15 3.63 -21.55 11.92
N LYS A 16 3.57 -21.85 13.22
CA LYS A 16 2.32 -22.06 13.94
C LYS A 16 1.40 -20.82 13.87
N ARG A 17 1.97 -19.62 14.10
CA ARG A 17 1.24 -18.34 13.99
C ARG A 17 0.74 -18.06 12.58
N LYS A 18 1.57 -18.34 11.56
CA LYS A 18 1.18 -18.18 10.14
C LYS A 18 -0.01 -19.09 9.82
N ALA A 19 0.03 -20.36 10.27
CA ALA A 19 -1.10 -21.28 10.13
C ALA A 19 -2.38 -20.76 10.81
N GLU A 20 -2.29 -20.25 12.04
CA GLU A 20 -3.44 -19.66 12.76
C GLU A 20 -4.00 -18.39 12.09
N SER A 21 -3.16 -17.58 11.45
CA SER A 21 -3.60 -16.41 10.69
C SER A 21 -4.19 -16.73 9.31
N VAL A 22 -3.80 -17.88 8.73
CA VAL A 22 -4.29 -18.34 7.41
C VAL A 22 -5.68 -18.95 7.52
N VAL A 23 -6.04 -19.55 8.67
CA VAL A 23 -7.40 -20.04 8.94
C VAL A 23 -8.44 -18.91 8.94
N ALA A 24 -8.04 -17.65 9.16
CA ALA A 24 -8.95 -16.48 9.13
C ALA A 24 -9.03 -15.75 7.78
N VAL A 25 -8.26 -16.16 6.76
CA VAL A 25 -8.14 -15.42 5.48
C VAL A 25 -8.42 -16.32 4.26
N THR A 26 -8.82 -17.58 4.47
CA THR A 26 -9.08 -18.55 3.38
C THR A 26 -10.57 -18.71 3.08
N GLU A 27 -11.26 -17.60 2.88
CA GLU A 27 -12.47 -17.54 2.06
C GLU A 27 -12.38 -16.22 1.28
N ILE A 28 -11.88 -16.26 0.05
CA ILE A 28 -12.16 -15.35 -1.08
C ILE A 28 -11.19 -15.68 -2.23
N PHE A 29 -11.80 -16.18 -3.31
CA PHE A 29 -11.40 -16.19 -4.72
C PHE A 29 -10.40 -17.23 -5.24
N ASN A 30 -10.94 -18.13 -6.09
CA ASN A 30 -10.24 -18.81 -7.18
C ASN A 30 -11.22 -19.09 -8.32
N VAL A 31 -11.00 -18.52 -9.51
CA VAL A 31 -11.51 -18.92 -10.86
C VAL A 31 -10.75 -17.99 -11.84
N HIS A 32 -10.16 -18.33 -12.99
CA HIS A 32 -9.82 -19.55 -13.74
C HIS A 32 -8.70 -19.12 -14.72
N GLU A 33 -7.95 -20.07 -15.28
CA GLU A 33 -6.93 -19.88 -16.33
C GLU A 33 -7.31 -20.71 -17.57
N THR A 34 -7.08 -20.19 -18.79
CA THR A 34 -6.67 -20.99 -19.97
C THR A 34 -6.01 -20.12 -21.07
N VAL A 35 -4.69 -20.29 -21.18
CA VAL A 35 -3.78 -20.46 -22.34
C VAL A 35 -4.25 -20.16 -23.79
N ALA A 36 -3.45 -19.38 -24.56
CA ALA A 36 -2.75 -19.83 -25.80
C ALA A 36 -1.98 -18.72 -26.58
N LEU A 37 -0.69 -19.02 -26.85
CA LEU A 37 0.16 -18.83 -28.05
C LEU A 37 0.39 -17.45 -28.74
N GLU A 38 1.70 -17.13 -28.82
CA GLU A 38 2.54 -16.50 -29.87
C GLU A 38 2.06 -15.31 -30.73
N THR A 39 2.81 -14.20 -30.67
CA THR A 39 3.69 -13.67 -31.75
C THR A 39 4.10 -12.23 -31.45
N THR A 40 5.32 -11.84 -31.83
CA THR A 40 5.88 -10.49 -31.63
C THR A 40 5.25 -9.44 -32.56
N PRO A 41 4.92 -8.22 -32.10
CA PRO A 41 4.21 -7.25 -32.93
C PRO A 41 5.14 -6.54 -33.94
N LYS A 42 4.71 -6.50 -35.21
CA LYS A 42 5.20 -5.58 -36.24
C LYS A 42 4.43 -4.25 -36.15
N ARG A 43 5.08 -3.13 -36.49
CA ARG A 43 4.50 -1.77 -36.44
C ARG A 43 3.28 -1.63 -37.38
N PRO A 44 2.21 -0.92 -36.99
CA PRO A 44 1.04 -0.73 -37.85
C PRO A 44 1.31 0.22 -39.02
N ARG A 45 0.72 -0.06 -40.19
CA ARG A 45 0.55 0.90 -41.29
C ARG A 45 -0.88 1.44 -41.26
N GLU A 46 -1.00 2.76 -41.43
CA GLU A 46 -2.27 3.46 -41.52
C GLU A 46 -2.90 3.22 -42.91
N ILE A 47 -4.14 2.71 -42.92
CA ILE A 47 -4.98 2.57 -44.12
C ILE A 47 -6.30 3.26 -43.78
N MET A 48 -6.67 4.29 -44.54
CA MET A 48 -7.98 4.93 -44.42
C MET A 48 -9.03 4.08 -45.16
N PRO A 49 -10.18 3.76 -44.54
CA PRO A 49 -11.27 3.11 -45.25
C PRO A 49 -11.96 4.11 -46.21
N GLU A 50 -12.35 3.63 -47.39
CA GLU A 50 -13.20 4.40 -48.31
C GLU A 50 -14.57 4.67 -47.68
N PRO A 51 -15.17 5.86 -47.90
CA PRO A 51 -16.48 6.18 -47.37
C PRO A 51 -17.56 5.26 -47.99
N PRO A 52 -18.55 4.81 -47.20
CA PRO A 52 -19.59 3.93 -47.71
C PRO A 52 -20.45 4.65 -48.77
N PRO A 53 -20.94 3.93 -49.78
CA PRO A 53 -21.81 4.50 -50.79
C PRO A 53 -23.14 4.93 -50.16
N VAL A 54 -23.56 6.16 -50.46
CA VAL A 54 -24.84 6.72 -50.01
C VAL A 54 -25.96 6.08 -50.83
N THR A 55 -26.71 5.15 -50.24
CA THR A 55 -27.95 4.63 -50.82
C THR A 55 -29.12 5.48 -50.34
N VAL A 56 -29.80 6.12 -51.30
CA VAL A 56 -30.98 6.96 -51.06
C VAL A 56 -32.22 6.05 -50.93
N GLY A 57 -32.93 6.16 -49.80
CA GLY A 57 -34.28 5.62 -49.61
C GLY A 57 -34.40 4.51 -48.56
N ALA A 58 -34.68 4.87 -47.30
CA ALA A 58 -35.12 3.92 -46.28
C ALA A 58 -36.33 4.49 -45.54
N ALA A 59 -37.37 3.66 -45.37
CA ALA A 59 -38.47 3.93 -44.46
C ALA A 59 -37.92 4.26 -43.06
N ILE A 60 -38.57 5.18 -42.34
CA ILE A 60 -38.17 5.59 -40.98
C ILE A 60 -38.13 4.31 -40.11
N GLN A 61 -36.93 3.78 -39.86
CA GLN A 61 -36.74 2.68 -38.92
C GLN A 61 -37.07 3.22 -37.53
N LYS A 62 -38.05 2.58 -36.87
CA LYS A 62 -38.36 2.89 -35.47
C LYS A 62 -37.15 2.58 -34.59
N LEU A 63 -36.88 3.44 -33.62
CA LEU A 63 -35.84 3.25 -32.64
C LEU A 63 -36.30 2.23 -31.59
N ARG A 64 -35.46 1.24 -31.31
CA ARG A 64 -35.75 0.21 -30.30
C ARG A 64 -35.60 0.81 -28.90
N ALA A 65 -36.72 1.05 -28.25
CA ALA A 65 -36.83 1.74 -26.99
C ALA A 65 -36.98 0.76 -25.82
N ALA A 66 -36.11 0.91 -24.82
CA ALA A 66 -36.25 0.29 -23.52
C ALA A 66 -36.57 1.35 -22.46
N ALA A 67 -37.18 0.94 -21.35
CA ALA A 67 -37.36 1.82 -20.19
C ALA A 67 -36.82 1.17 -18.92
N TYR A 68 -36.38 1.99 -17.96
CA TYR A 68 -35.93 1.52 -16.66
C TYR A 68 -36.76 2.12 -15.51
N ALA A 69 -37.49 1.26 -14.81
CA ALA A 69 -38.31 1.60 -13.66
C ALA A 69 -37.70 1.09 -12.35
N ARG A 70 -37.70 1.93 -11.31
CA ARG A 70 -37.21 1.56 -9.98
C ARG A 70 -38.02 2.24 -8.89
N VAL A 71 -38.49 1.46 -7.93
CA VAL A 71 -39.16 1.94 -6.72
C VAL A 71 -38.13 2.04 -5.60
N SER A 72 -38.08 3.18 -4.92
CA SER A 72 -36.99 3.51 -3.99
C SER A 72 -37.34 3.39 -2.52
N THR A 73 -38.62 3.22 -2.16
CA THR A 73 -39.06 3.21 -0.76
C THR A 73 -40.21 2.23 -0.49
N ALA A 74 -40.37 1.85 0.78
CA ALA A 74 -41.54 1.13 1.29
C ALA A 74 -42.82 1.99 1.33
N GLU A 75 -42.68 3.32 1.34
CA GLU A 75 -43.80 4.27 1.27
C GLU A 75 -44.40 4.34 -0.15
N GLU A 76 -43.56 4.30 -1.20
CA GLU A 76 -44.03 4.17 -2.59
C GLU A 76 -44.75 2.82 -2.83
N GLN A 77 -44.55 1.79 -1.99
CA GLN A 77 -45.22 0.48 -2.15
C GLN A 77 -46.69 0.49 -1.74
N GLN A 78 -47.17 1.52 -1.03
CA GLN A 78 -48.56 1.56 -0.56
C GLN A 78 -49.58 1.91 -1.66
N LEU A 79 -49.14 2.31 -2.86
CA LEU A 79 -50.01 2.69 -3.99
C LEU A 79 -49.43 2.18 -5.32
N GLY A 80 -49.58 0.88 -5.64
CA GLY A 80 -49.46 0.32 -7.01
C GLY A 80 -48.31 0.85 -7.91
N SER A 81 -47.17 1.21 -7.32
CA SER A 81 -46.28 2.23 -7.91
C SER A 81 -45.27 1.70 -8.92
N TYR A 82 -45.08 0.38 -8.99
CA TYR A 82 -44.24 -0.24 -10.00
C TYR A 82 -45.02 -0.51 -11.28
N GLU A 83 -46.17 -1.17 -11.15
CA GLU A 83 -47.07 -1.46 -12.26
C GLU A 83 -47.51 -0.16 -12.94
N ALA A 84 -47.79 0.89 -12.17
CA ALA A 84 -48.07 2.22 -12.71
C ALA A 84 -46.86 2.83 -13.47
N GLN A 85 -45.63 2.62 -13.00
CA GLN A 85 -44.42 3.08 -13.71
C GLN A 85 -44.17 2.29 -15.00
N VAL A 86 -44.36 0.98 -14.96
CA VAL A 86 -44.24 0.11 -16.14
C VAL A 86 -45.30 0.48 -17.16
N GLN A 87 -46.55 0.67 -16.73
CA GLN A 87 -47.64 1.09 -17.60
C GLN A 87 -47.36 2.46 -18.21
N TYR A 88 -46.94 3.43 -17.39
CA TYR A 88 -46.57 4.76 -17.85
C TYR A 88 -45.51 4.73 -18.96
N PHE A 89 -44.41 3.97 -18.78
CA PHE A 89 -43.37 3.87 -19.81
C PHE A 89 -43.81 3.07 -21.04
N THR A 90 -44.62 2.04 -20.85
CA THR A 90 -45.20 1.25 -21.94
C THR A 90 -46.08 2.14 -22.82
N ASP A 91 -46.93 2.95 -22.21
CA ASP A 91 -47.81 3.89 -22.91
C ASP A 91 -47.00 5.02 -23.56
N ALA A 92 -46.00 5.57 -22.87
CA ALA A 92 -45.14 6.62 -23.41
C ALA A 92 -44.39 6.16 -24.67
N ILE A 93 -43.92 4.91 -24.70
CA ILE A 93 -43.22 4.33 -25.84
C ILE A 93 -44.19 3.99 -26.97
N ASN A 94 -45.31 3.33 -26.67
CA ASN A 94 -46.29 2.90 -27.68
C ASN A 94 -47.00 4.07 -28.37
N ASN A 95 -47.20 5.18 -27.66
CA ASN A 95 -47.81 6.37 -28.22
C ASN A 95 -46.85 7.19 -29.11
N ASN A 96 -45.55 6.86 -29.12
CA ASN A 96 -44.58 7.53 -29.99
C ASN A 96 -44.38 6.73 -31.29
N PRO A 97 -44.74 7.29 -32.47
CA PRO A 97 -44.62 6.58 -33.75
C PRO A 97 -43.17 6.24 -34.12
N GLU A 98 -42.19 6.92 -33.52
CA GLU A 98 -40.76 6.71 -33.77
C GLU A 98 -40.15 5.57 -32.95
N TYR A 99 -40.87 5.03 -31.96
CA TYR A 99 -40.33 4.02 -31.04
C TYR A 99 -40.95 2.64 -31.23
N GLU A 100 -40.14 1.61 -30.95
CA GLU A 100 -40.56 0.22 -30.83
C GLU A 100 -40.18 -0.28 -29.42
N LEU A 101 -41.16 -0.72 -28.64
CA LEU A 101 -40.92 -1.18 -27.27
C LEU A 101 -40.18 -2.53 -27.27
N VAL A 102 -38.96 -2.53 -26.72
CA VAL A 102 -38.19 -3.76 -26.48
C VAL A 102 -38.63 -4.41 -25.19
N LYS A 103 -38.42 -3.72 -24.07
CA LYS A 103 -38.72 -4.20 -22.71
C LYS A 103 -38.68 -3.03 -21.73
N VAL A 104 -39.58 -3.06 -20.75
CA VAL A 104 -39.43 -2.26 -19.53
C VAL A 104 -38.69 -3.10 -18.51
N TYR A 105 -37.46 -2.71 -18.20
CA TYR A 105 -36.63 -3.30 -17.17
C TYR A 105 -36.95 -2.66 -15.83
N GLY A 106 -36.93 -3.43 -14.76
CA GLY A 106 -37.12 -2.84 -13.44
C GLY A 106 -36.57 -3.66 -12.30
N ASP A 107 -36.39 -2.97 -11.18
CA ASP A 107 -35.90 -3.55 -9.93
C ASP A 107 -36.90 -3.25 -8.80
N HIS A 108 -37.42 -4.31 -8.16
CA HIS A 108 -38.32 -4.21 -7.00
C HIS A 108 -37.53 -4.16 -5.68
N GLY A 109 -37.91 -3.27 -4.77
CA GLY A 109 -37.24 -3.11 -3.47
C GLY A 109 -38.04 -3.68 -2.30
N VAL A 110 -37.67 -4.83 -1.75
CA VAL A 110 -38.01 -5.19 -0.36
C VAL A 110 -36.72 -5.14 0.46
N SER A 111 -36.65 -4.18 1.39
CA SER A 111 -35.69 -4.09 2.50
C SER A 111 -34.18 -4.01 2.18
N GLY A 112 -33.64 -2.81 2.35
CA GLY A 112 -32.62 -2.51 3.38
C GLY A 112 -31.20 -3.07 3.26
N THR A 113 -30.96 -4.31 2.85
CA THR A 113 -29.66 -4.94 3.20
C THR A 113 -29.09 -5.93 2.20
N LEU A 114 -29.85 -6.41 1.19
CA LEU A 114 -29.34 -7.29 0.12
C LEU A 114 -29.67 -6.84 -1.32
N LEU A 115 -29.93 -5.54 -1.54
CA LEU A 115 -30.13 -4.89 -2.85
C LEU A 115 -28.88 -4.87 -3.77
N LYS A 116 -27.96 -5.83 -3.67
CA LYS A 116 -26.63 -5.77 -4.32
C LYS A 116 -26.61 -6.09 -5.82
N GLN A 117 -27.68 -6.62 -6.41
CA GLN A 117 -27.71 -6.93 -7.83
C GLN A 117 -28.93 -6.22 -8.43
N ARG A 118 -28.73 -5.04 -9.01
CA ARG A 118 -29.73 -4.36 -9.86
C ARG A 118 -29.91 -5.18 -11.13
N LYS A 119 -30.50 -6.37 -11.02
CA LYS A 119 -30.53 -7.37 -12.09
C LYS A 119 -31.26 -6.80 -13.31
N GLY A 120 -32.37 -6.08 -13.11
CA GLY A 120 -33.08 -5.43 -14.21
C GLY A 120 -32.22 -4.38 -14.92
N PHE A 121 -31.46 -3.59 -14.15
CA PHE A 121 -30.51 -2.63 -14.73
C PHE A 121 -29.37 -3.31 -15.49
N GLN A 122 -28.82 -4.40 -14.95
CA GLN A 122 -27.74 -5.17 -15.59
C GLN A 122 -28.23 -5.83 -16.89
N GLU A 123 -29.40 -6.47 -16.86
CA GLU A 123 -30.05 -7.03 -18.05
C GLU A 123 -30.28 -5.97 -19.14
N MET A 124 -30.70 -4.76 -18.75
CA MET A 124 -30.87 -3.64 -19.67
C MET A 124 -29.54 -3.23 -20.30
N MET A 125 -28.50 -3.06 -19.48
CA MET A 125 -27.17 -2.70 -19.97
C MET A 125 -26.60 -3.78 -20.89
N GLU A 126 -26.78 -5.06 -20.57
CA GLU A 126 -26.36 -6.17 -21.42
C GLU A 126 -27.13 -6.20 -22.76
N ALA A 127 -28.43 -5.94 -22.75
CA ALA A 127 -29.21 -5.81 -23.98
C ALA A 127 -28.74 -4.62 -24.84
N ALA A 128 -28.42 -3.49 -24.22
CA ALA A 128 -27.81 -2.35 -24.91
C ALA A 128 -26.44 -2.72 -25.50
N LEU A 129 -25.59 -3.45 -24.76
CA LEU A 129 -24.29 -3.94 -25.25
C LEU A 129 -24.42 -4.93 -26.41
N ARG A 130 -25.49 -5.73 -26.46
CA ARG A 130 -25.81 -6.62 -27.60
C ARG A 130 -26.39 -5.87 -28.80
N GLY A 131 -26.57 -4.55 -28.68
CA GLY A 131 -27.15 -3.72 -29.72
C GLY A 131 -28.63 -4.04 -29.93
N GLU A 132 -29.37 -4.42 -28.88
CA GLU A 132 -30.83 -4.67 -28.91
C GLU A 132 -31.65 -3.40 -28.61
N ILE A 133 -31.00 -2.35 -28.11
CA ILE A 133 -31.61 -1.12 -27.63
C ILE A 133 -30.92 0.07 -28.30
N ASP A 134 -31.70 1.01 -28.82
CA ASP A 134 -31.21 2.27 -29.40
C ASP A 134 -31.45 3.46 -28.46
N ILE A 135 -32.52 3.41 -27.64
CA ILE A 135 -32.87 4.44 -26.66
C ILE A 135 -33.35 3.84 -25.33
N ILE A 136 -32.93 4.43 -24.22
CA ILE A 136 -33.31 4.06 -22.85
C ILE A 136 -34.05 5.24 -22.21
N LEU A 137 -35.30 5.02 -21.79
CA LEU A 137 -36.11 5.99 -21.06
C LEU A 137 -36.00 5.76 -19.55
N VAL A 138 -35.74 6.84 -18.81
CA VAL A 138 -35.59 6.79 -17.35
C VAL A 138 -36.23 8.02 -16.74
N LYS A 139 -36.91 7.84 -15.60
CA LYS A 139 -37.63 8.95 -14.94
C LYS A 139 -36.70 10.07 -14.47
N SER A 140 -35.51 9.73 -13.98
CA SER A 140 -34.52 10.72 -13.51
C SER A 140 -33.10 10.14 -13.48
N ILE A 141 -32.10 11.02 -13.39
CA ILE A 141 -30.68 10.63 -13.26
C ILE A 141 -30.47 9.75 -12.01
N SER A 142 -31.15 10.07 -10.90
CA SER A 142 -31.07 9.32 -9.64
C SER A 142 -31.66 7.90 -9.73
N ARG A 143 -32.50 7.62 -10.73
CA ARG A 143 -32.98 6.26 -11.01
C ARG A 143 -31.95 5.47 -11.82
N PHE A 144 -31.13 6.12 -12.65
CA PHE A 144 -30.15 5.46 -13.50
C PHE A 144 -28.93 4.93 -12.72
N GLY A 145 -28.45 5.61 -11.67
CA GLY A 145 -27.32 5.12 -10.88
C GLY A 145 -27.34 5.54 -9.41
N ARG A 146 -26.45 4.94 -8.61
CA ARG A 146 -26.38 5.18 -7.15
C ARG A 146 -25.42 6.29 -6.75
N ASN A 147 -24.36 6.46 -7.52
CA ASN A 147 -23.36 7.51 -7.32
C ASN A 147 -23.00 8.10 -8.69
N SER A 148 -22.49 9.33 -8.70
CA SER A 148 -22.18 10.07 -9.93
C SER A 148 -21.12 9.37 -10.79
N ALA A 149 -20.20 8.60 -10.19
CA ALA A 149 -19.18 7.85 -10.92
C ALA A 149 -19.78 6.67 -11.71
N ASP A 150 -20.70 5.91 -11.11
CA ASP A 150 -21.39 4.80 -11.75
C ASP A 150 -22.27 5.31 -12.90
N ILE A 151 -22.98 6.42 -12.69
CA ILE A 151 -23.80 7.08 -13.72
C ILE A 151 -22.91 7.48 -14.90
N LEU A 152 -21.81 8.18 -14.62
CA LEU A 152 -20.86 8.62 -15.63
C LEU A 152 -20.28 7.44 -16.42
N ASN A 153 -19.86 6.37 -15.75
CA ASN A 153 -19.28 5.20 -16.40
C ASN A 153 -20.29 4.52 -17.34
N ASN A 154 -21.53 4.32 -16.88
CA ASN A 154 -22.57 3.72 -17.70
C ASN A 154 -22.93 4.58 -18.92
N LEU A 155 -23.02 5.91 -18.75
CA LEU A 155 -23.24 6.83 -19.86
C LEU A 155 -22.10 6.81 -20.87
N GLN A 156 -20.85 6.71 -20.40
CA GLN A 156 -19.68 6.57 -21.29
C GLN A 156 -19.71 5.25 -22.07
N ILE A 157 -20.04 4.13 -21.42
CA ILE A 157 -20.18 2.82 -22.07
C ILE A 157 -21.21 2.91 -23.21
N LEU A 158 -22.41 3.42 -22.92
CA LEU A 158 -23.49 3.53 -23.90
C LEU A 158 -23.13 4.46 -25.08
N ARG A 159 -22.34 5.52 -24.83
CA ARG A 159 -21.82 6.42 -25.87
C ARG A 159 -20.76 5.76 -26.76
N THR A 160 -19.97 4.83 -26.22
CA THR A 160 -18.92 4.13 -26.99
C THR A 160 -19.43 2.99 -27.86
N LEU A 161 -20.72 2.61 -27.72
CA LEU A 161 -21.35 1.62 -28.57
C LEU A 161 -21.52 2.13 -30.01
N ASN A 162 -21.61 1.21 -30.96
CA ASN A 162 -21.82 1.51 -32.36
C ASN A 162 -23.00 0.67 -32.90
N PRO A 163 -24.21 1.25 -33.08
CA PRO A 163 -24.55 2.67 -32.85
C PRO A 163 -24.60 3.04 -31.35
N PRO A 164 -24.40 4.33 -30.99
CA PRO A 164 -24.47 4.77 -29.61
C PRO A 164 -25.89 4.72 -29.08
N VAL A 165 -26.05 4.33 -27.81
CA VAL A 165 -27.36 4.23 -27.16
C VAL A 165 -27.68 5.53 -26.43
N THR A 166 -28.85 6.09 -26.73
CA THR A 166 -29.30 7.35 -26.12
C THR A 166 -30.04 7.07 -24.82
N VAL A 167 -29.77 7.86 -23.77
CA VAL A 167 -30.54 7.84 -22.53
C VAL A 167 -31.36 9.12 -22.44
N CYS A 168 -32.66 8.95 -22.22
CA CYS A 168 -33.62 10.03 -21.97
C CYS A 168 -33.93 10.08 -20.48
N PHE A 169 -33.62 11.21 -19.86
CA PHE A 169 -33.99 11.52 -18.48
C PHE A 169 -35.21 12.45 -18.50
N GLU A 170 -36.39 11.90 -18.20
CA GLU A 170 -37.65 12.66 -18.31
C GLU A 170 -37.72 13.81 -17.31
N GLY A 171 -37.36 13.59 -16.04
CA GLY A 171 -37.47 14.59 -14.99
C GLY A 171 -36.53 15.78 -15.18
N GLU A 172 -35.36 15.57 -15.76
CA GLU A 172 -34.41 16.63 -16.10
C GLU A 172 -34.61 17.17 -17.53
N HIS A 173 -35.51 16.57 -18.33
CA HIS A 173 -35.71 16.84 -19.75
C HIS A 173 -34.41 16.81 -20.57
N LEU A 174 -33.58 15.80 -20.32
CA LEU A 174 -32.26 15.64 -20.93
C LEU A 174 -32.20 14.42 -21.84
N LEU A 175 -31.63 14.60 -23.02
CA LEU A 175 -31.28 13.54 -23.96
C LEU A 175 -29.76 13.48 -24.11
N THR A 176 -29.17 12.30 -23.95
CA THR A 176 -27.72 12.14 -24.12
C THR A 176 -27.26 12.16 -25.59
N SER A 177 -28.17 12.27 -26.56
CA SER A 177 -27.83 12.41 -27.99
C SER A 177 -27.60 13.87 -28.42
N ASP A 178 -28.09 14.85 -27.66
CA ASP A 178 -27.93 16.27 -27.99
C ASP A 178 -26.53 16.78 -27.59
N SER A 179 -26.05 17.81 -28.26
CA SER A 179 -24.86 18.62 -27.93
C SER A 179 -24.77 19.05 -26.44
N ARG A 180 -25.90 19.03 -25.71
CA ARG A 180 -26.02 19.25 -24.27
C ARG A 180 -25.55 18.08 -23.39
N ASN A 181 -25.28 16.90 -23.97
CA ASN A 181 -24.77 15.72 -23.26
C ASN A 181 -23.37 15.95 -22.69
N ASP A 182 -22.50 16.66 -23.40
CA ASP A 182 -21.14 16.94 -22.93
C ASP A 182 -21.14 17.80 -21.66
N LEU A 183 -22.12 18.70 -21.51
CA LEU A 183 -22.31 19.48 -20.28
C LEU A 183 -22.77 18.61 -19.12
N LEU A 184 -23.77 17.74 -19.33
CA LEU A 184 -24.24 16.81 -18.31
C LEU A 184 -23.12 15.87 -17.83
N ILE A 185 -22.41 15.24 -18.77
CA ILE A 185 -21.26 14.38 -18.50
C ILE A 185 -20.17 15.14 -17.75
N SER A 186 -19.89 16.40 -18.12
CA SER A 186 -18.91 17.25 -17.44
C SER A 186 -19.31 17.60 -16.00
N ILE A 187 -20.59 17.92 -15.77
CA ILE A 187 -21.12 18.20 -14.43
C ILE A 187 -21.05 16.94 -13.57
N LEU A 188 -21.51 15.80 -14.09
CA LEU A 188 -21.45 14.52 -13.38
C LEU A 188 -20.01 14.11 -13.06
N ALA A 189 -19.07 14.34 -13.99
CA ALA A 189 -17.64 14.13 -13.75
C ALA A 189 -17.10 15.05 -12.65
N ALA A 190 -17.47 16.33 -12.64
CA ALA A 190 -17.09 17.27 -11.60
C ALA A 190 -17.62 16.84 -10.23
N ILE A 191 -18.91 16.44 -10.14
CA ILE A 191 -19.51 15.95 -8.89
C ILE A 191 -18.80 14.67 -8.42
N ALA A 192 -18.58 13.70 -9.31
CA ALA A 192 -17.88 12.46 -8.97
C ALA A 192 -16.46 12.73 -8.44
N GLN A 193 -15.77 13.72 -9.02
CA GLN A 193 -14.46 14.15 -8.55
C GLN A 193 -14.52 14.79 -7.16
N LEU A 194 -15.48 15.70 -6.93
CA LEU A 194 -15.69 16.35 -5.63
C LEU A 194 -16.00 15.32 -4.53
N GLU A 195 -16.88 14.36 -4.78
CA GLU A 195 -17.21 13.31 -3.81
C GLU A 195 -15.99 12.44 -3.47
N SER A 196 -15.18 12.09 -4.48
CA SER A 196 -13.95 11.32 -4.28
C SER A 196 -12.96 12.08 -3.40
N GLN A 197 -12.79 13.37 -3.66
CA GLN A 197 -11.96 14.24 -2.84
C GLN A 197 -12.46 14.35 -1.40
N GLN A 198 -13.76 14.62 -1.21
CA GLN A 198 -14.38 14.73 0.12
C GLN A 198 -14.22 13.43 0.93
N LYS A 199 -14.45 12.26 0.32
CA LYS A 199 -14.22 10.95 0.96
C LYS A 199 -12.76 10.80 1.39
N SER A 200 -11.82 11.16 0.52
CA SER A 200 -10.38 11.13 0.84
C SER A 200 -10.05 12.03 2.02
N GLU A 201 -10.58 13.26 2.04
CA GLU A 201 -10.37 14.23 3.12
C GLU A 201 -10.96 13.76 4.44
N ALA A 202 -12.18 13.19 4.44
CA ALA A 202 -12.82 12.63 5.61
C ALA A 202 -12.00 11.45 6.20
N ILE A 203 -11.51 10.55 5.36
CA ILE A 203 -10.63 9.44 5.79
C ILE A 203 -9.33 9.99 6.40
N LYS A 204 -8.67 10.93 5.72
CA LYS A 204 -7.44 11.57 6.21
C LYS A 204 -7.68 12.29 7.53
N PHE A 205 -8.82 12.98 7.68
CA PHE A 205 -9.22 13.63 8.92
C PHE A 205 -9.40 12.62 10.04
N GLY A 206 -10.17 11.54 9.84
CA GLY A 206 -10.38 10.51 10.86
C GLY A 206 -9.10 9.75 11.24
N ILE A 207 -8.16 9.58 10.31
CA ILE A 207 -6.82 9.05 10.62
C ILE A 207 -6.03 10.04 11.48
N ARG A 208 -5.94 11.31 11.06
CA ARG A 208 -5.21 12.36 11.80
C ARG A 208 -5.79 12.62 13.19
N PHE A 209 -7.11 12.59 13.33
CA PHE A 209 -7.79 12.71 14.61
C PHE A 209 -7.37 11.58 15.56
N ARG A 210 -7.37 10.33 15.10
CA ARG A 210 -6.89 9.20 15.93
C ARG A 210 -5.40 9.31 16.26
N MET A 211 -4.58 9.87 15.36
CA MET A 211 -3.16 10.11 15.64
C MET A 211 -2.97 11.18 16.71
N SER A 212 -3.72 12.28 16.65
CA SER A 212 -3.63 13.35 17.65
C SER A 212 -4.16 12.93 19.02
N GLN A 213 -5.13 12.01 19.07
CA GLN A 213 -5.63 11.39 20.29
C GLN A 213 -4.77 10.21 20.79
N GLY A 214 -3.71 9.82 20.04
CA GLY A 214 -2.86 8.68 20.38
C GLY A 214 -3.51 7.29 20.26
N THR A 215 -4.76 7.20 19.82
CA THR A 215 -5.50 5.94 19.66
C THR A 215 -5.20 5.21 18.34
N PHE A 216 -4.48 5.87 17.42
CA PHE A 216 -4.06 5.26 16.16
C PHE A 216 -3.06 4.13 16.40
N LYS A 217 -3.25 2.99 15.73
CA LYS A 217 -2.41 1.79 15.91
C LYS A 217 -1.52 1.57 14.68
N PHE A 218 -0.20 1.49 14.86
CA PHE A 218 0.73 1.25 13.77
C PHE A 218 0.61 -0.17 13.18
N SER A 219 1.14 -0.35 11.96
CA SER A 219 1.16 -1.66 11.28
C SER A 219 2.22 -2.59 11.88
N VAL A 220 1.81 -3.79 12.25
CA VAL A 220 2.69 -4.84 12.82
C VAL A 220 3.29 -5.76 11.76
N LYS A 221 2.80 -5.72 10.50
CA LYS A 221 3.14 -6.69 9.45
C LYS A 221 4.64 -6.91 9.22
N TYR A 222 5.44 -5.85 9.35
CA TYR A 222 6.89 -5.90 9.19
C TYR A 222 7.63 -5.24 10.39
N THR A 223 6.95 -5.12 11.53
CA THR A 223 7.55 -4.62 12.77
C THR A 223 7.84 -5.84 13.65
N LEU A 224 9.07 -6.35 13.58
CA LEU A 224 9.50 -7.56 14.29
C LEU A 224 9.21 -7.46 15.79
N GLY A 225 8.75 -8.54 16.43
CA GLY A 225 8.53 -8.57 17.88
C GLY A 225 7.14 -8.13 18.33
N TYR A 226 6.30 -7.66 17.39
CA TYR A 226 4.93 -7.25 17.68
C TYR A 226 3.93 -7.97 16.79
N TYR A 227 2.75 -8.26 17.35
CA TYR A 227 1.60 -8.76 16.61
C TYR A 227 0.33 -8.02 17.03
N ARG A 228 -0.73 -8.20 16.24
CA ARG A 228 -2.05 -7.65 16.52
C ARG A 228 -2.95 -8.80 16.96
N ASP A 229 -3.54 -8.69 18.14
CA ASP A 229 -4.47 -9.70 18.63
C ASP A 229 -5.86 -9.57 17.97
N HIS A 230 -6.77 -10.51 18.28
CA HIS A 230 -8.13 -10.51 17.76
C HIS A 230 -8.92 -9.23 18.11
N PHE A 231 -8.60 -8.60 19.24
CA PHE A 231 -9.20 -7.32 19.68
C PHE A 231 -8.52 -6.10 19.05
N GLY A 232 -7.55 -6.32 18.16
CA GLY A 232 -6.83 -5.27 17.47
C GLY A 232 -5.77 -4.56 18.32
N ASN A 233 -5.39 -5.07 19.49
CA ASN A 233 -4.37 -4.53 20.36
C ASN A 233 -2.97 -5.00 19.95
N ILE A 234 -1.97 -4.15 20.19
CA ILE A 234 -0.58 -4.45 19.88
C ILE A 234 0.03 -5.19 21.07
N LYS A 235 0.51 -6.41 20.84
CA LYS A 235 1.14 -7.24 21.87
C LYS A 235 2.53 -7.68 21.43
N VAL A 236 3.39 -7.94 22.42
CA VAL A 236 4.76 -8.40 22.21
C VAL A 236 4.76 -9.90 21.95
N ASP A 237 5.35 -10.32 20.83
CA ASP A 237 5.69 -11.72 20.58
C ASP A 237 7.05 -11.98 21.22
N GLN A 238 7.07 -12.76 22.31
CA GLN A 238 8.31 -12.99 23.06
C GLN A 238 9.40 -13.65 22.22
N ALA A 239 9.07 -14.54 21.27
CA ALA A 239 10.07 -15.21 20.46
C ALA A 239 10.73 -14.27 19.45
N GLU A 240 9.93 -13.39 18.82
CA GLU A 240 10.49 -12.38 17.92
C GLU A 240 11.14 -11.21 18.67
N ALA A 241 10.67 -10.91 19.89
CA ALA A 241 11.27 -9.90 20.76
C ALA A 241 12.68 -10.29 21.21
N GLU A 242 12.98 -11.58 21.36
CA GLU A 242 14.35 -12.07 21.61
C GLU A 242 15.32 -11.67 20.50
N ILE A 243 14.89 -11.71 19.24
CA ILE A 243 15.72 -11.25 18.11
C ILE A 243 16.00 -9.75 18.23
N VAL A 244 14.98 -8.97 18.58
CA VAL A 244 15.14 -7.52 18.75
C VAL A 244 16.10 -7.22 19.91
N ARG A 245 15.92 -7.88 21.06
CA ARG A 245 16.84 -7.74 22.21
C ARG A 245 18.26 -8.12 21.84
N TYR A 246 18.46 -9.24 21.15
CA TYR A 246 19.76 -9.65 20.64
C TYR A 246 20.42 -8.58 19.75
N ILE A 247 19.67 -7.98 18.82
CA ILE A 247 20.18 -6.92 17.95
C ILE A 247 20.65 -5.70 18.76
N TYR A 248 19.89 -5.28 19.77
CA TYR A 248 20.23 -4.12 20.61
C TYR A 248 21.41 -4.44 21.54
N GLU A 249 21.39 -5.59 22.22
CA GLU A 249 22.47 -6.07 23.09
C GLU A 249 23.79 -6.19 22.33
N SER A 250 23.80 -6.91 21.20
CA SER A 250 25.01 -7.09 20.38
C SER A 250 25.58 -5.76 19.88
N TYR A 251 24.71 -4.79 19.55
CA TYR A 251 25.17 -3.48 19.10
C TYR A 251 25.84 -2.68 20.23
N LEU A 252 25.26 -2.72 21.45
CA LEU A 252 25.82 -2.10 22.65
C LEU A 252 27.12 -2.77 23.11
N GLU A 253 27.28 -4.08 22.86
CA GLU A 253 28.54 -4.81 23.09
C GLU A 253 29.67 -4.44 22.11
N GLY A 254 29.39 -3.62 21.10
CA GLY A 254 30.38 -3.12 20.15
C GLY A 254 30.30 -3.73 18.75
N ALA A 255 29.45 -4.75 18.54
CA ALA A 255 29.34 -5.39 17.23
C ALA A 255 28.92 -4.39 16.14
N THR A 256 29.44 -4.58 14.93
CA THR A 256 29.05 -3.77 13.79
C THR A 256 27.70 -4.22 13.22
N ILE A 257 27.00 -3.32 12.53
CA ILE A 257 25.72 -3.64 11.86
C ILE A 257 25.88 -4.82 10.88
N ALA A 258 27.05 -4.93 10.25
CA ALA A 258 27.36 -6.02 9.31
C ALA A 258 27.58 -7.35 10.03
N GLU A 259 28.28 -7.35 11.16
CA GLU A 259 28.45 -8.54 12.01
C GLU A 259 27.11 -9.06 12.53
N ILE A 260 26.24 -8.16 13.01
CA ILE A 260 24.90 -8.54 13.50
C ILE A 260 24.07 -9.16 12.37
N ALA A 261 24.09 -8.56 11.17
CA ALA A 261 23.40 -9.10 10.01
C ALA A 261 23.95 -10.47 9.57
N GLY A 262 25.28 -10.62 9.55
CA GLY A 262 25.95 -11.88 9.24
C GLY A 262 25.59 -12.97 10.25
N SER A 263 25.66 -12.64 11.53
CA SER A 263 25.33 -13.54 12.64
C SER A 263 23.89 -14.05 12.58
N LEU A 264 22.92 -13.17 12.34
CA LEU A 264 21.51 -13.58 12.19
C LEU A 264 21.26 -14.43 10.95
N THR A 265 22.02 -14.19 9.87
CA THR A 265 21.96 -14.99 8.64
C THR A 265 22.56 -16.38 8.86
N GLU A 266 23.67 -16.47 9.59
CA GLU A 266 24.32 -17.74 9.95
C GLU A 266 23.46 -18.57 10.91
N MET A 267 22.69 -17.93 11.78
CA MET A 267 21.69 -18.58 12.63
C MET A 267 20.43 -19.04 11.87
N GLU A 268 20.35 -18.85 10.55
CA GLU A 268 19.19 -19.21 9.70
C GLU A 268 17.87 -18.55 10.12
N ILE A 269 17.93 -17.39 10.78
CA ILE A 269 16.74 -16.65 11.20
C ILE A 269 16.23 -15.82 10.03
N CYS A 270 14.95 -15.95 9.67
CA CYS A 270 14.38 -15.13 8.58
C CYS A 270 14.19 -13.66 9.00
N THR A 271 14.40 -12.74 8.05
CA THR A 271 14.04 -11.32 8.21
C THR A 271 12.53 -11.14 8.38
N PRO A 272 12.04 -9.97 8.84
CA PRO A 272 10.60 -9.71 9.00
C PRO A 272 9.81 -9.81 7.68
N LYS A 273 10.48 -9.69 6.53
CA LYS A 273 9.89 -9.86 5.19
C LYS A 273 10.00 -11.29 4.65
N GLY A 274 10.64 -12.21 5.37
CA GLY A 274 10.81 -13.61 4.98
C GLY A 274 12.05 -13.90 4.13
N HIS A 275 12.98 -12.97 3.99
CA HIS A 275 14.27 -13.24 3.34
C HIS A 275 15.23 -13.94 4.30
N MET A 276 16.01 -14.91 3.79
CA MET A 276 17.03 -15.64 4.56
C MET A 276 18.26 -14.79 4.90
N LYS A 277 18.61 -13.81 4.05
CA LYS A 277 19.77 -12.95 4.26
C LYS A 277 19.35 -11.62 4.90
N TRP A 278 20.01 -11.25 5.99
CA TRP A 278 19.82 -9.96 6.64
C TRP A 278 20.66 -8.89 5.95
N SER A 279 20.03 -7.75 5.63
CA SER A 279 20.72 -6.59 5.10
C SER A 279 21.10 -5.61 6.22
N ASN A 280 22.21 -4.90 6.02
CA ASN A 280 22.64 -3.82 6.93
C ASN A 280 21.56 -2.73 7.10
N SER A 281 20.79 -2.46 6.04
CA SER A 281 19.68 -1.50 6.07
C SER A 281 18.54 -1.96 6.99
N THR A 282 18.26 -3.26 7.04
CA THR A 282 17.21 -3.82 7.91
C THR A 282 17.60 -3.69 9.37
N ILE A 283 18.83 -4.08 9.72
CA ILE A 283 19.36 -3.95 11.10
C ILE A 283 19.39 -2.48 11.52
N ARG A 284 19.89 -1.59 10.65
CA ARG A 284 19.88 -0.14 10.93
C ARG A 284 18.46 0.37 11.17
N SER A 285 17.50 -0.05 10.35
CA SER A 285 16.10 0.35 10.50
C SER A 285 15.49 -0.16 11.80
N ILE A 286 15.91 -1.31 12.32
CA ILE A 286 15.45 -1.85 13.61
C ILE A 286 16.05 -1.04 14.76
N LEU A 287 17.37 -0.78 14.73
CA LEU A 287 18.05 0.02 15.75
C LEU A 287 17.56 1.47 15.81
N SER A 288 17.14 2.07 14.69
CA SER A 288 16.66 3.46 14.65
C SER A 288 15.14 3.63 14.82
N ASN A 289 14.38 2.54 14.99
CA ASN A 289 12.92 2.60 15.07
C ASN A 289 12.48 2.89 16.51
N GLU A 290 11.80 4.02 16.71
CA GLU A 290 11.31 4.44 18.02
C GLU A 290 10.31 3.45 18.62
N LYS A 291 9.59 2.68 17.80
CA LYS A 291 8.55 1.74 18.27
C LYS A 291 9.09 0.71 19.27
N TYR A 292 10.38 0.39 19.23
CA TYR A 292 10.95 -0.59 20.16
C TYR A 292 11.03 -0.10 21.61
N ASN A 293 11.01 1.22 21.83
CA ASN A 293 11.01 1.84 23.16
C ASN A 293 9.59 2.19 23.67
N GLY A 294 8.53 1.81 22.95
CA GLY A 294 7.14 2.12 23.31
C GLY A 294 6.63 3.46 22.81
N THR A 295 7.49 4.29 22.19
CA THR A 295 7.12 5.58 21.58
C THR A 295 6.77 5.40 20.12
N VAL A 296 5.86 6.22 19.58
CA VAL A 296 5.53 6.23 18.16
C VAL A 296 5.45 7.65 17.64
N LEU A 297 6.11 7.92 16.52
CA LEU A 297 5.95 9.17 15.78
C LEU A 297 5.03 8.95 14.57
N PHE A 298 3.82 9.52 14.65
CA PHE A 298 2.82 9.46 13.59
C PHE A 298 3.01 10.52 12.51
N GLN A 299 2.38 10.29 11.35
CA GLN A 299 2.37 11.20 10.20
C GLN A 299 3.75 11.52 9.61
N LYS A 300 4.71 10.57 9.62
CA LYS A 300 6.03 10.72 8.96
C LYS A 300 5.93 10.88 7.44
N THR A 301 4.84 10.40 6.84
CA THR A 301 4.54 10.54 5.42
C THR A 301 3.13 11.10 5.22
N ARG A 302 2.88 11.64 4.03
CA ARG A 302 1.56 12.14 3.61
C ARG A 302 1.29 11.75 2.17
N THR A 303 0.02 11.57 1.83
CA THR A 303 -0.40 11.41 0.44
C THR A 303 -0.73 12.77 -0.15
N GLU A 304 0.02 13.19 -1.17
CA GLU A 304 -0.17 14.49 -1.84
C GLU A 304 -1.44 14.54 -2.66
N ASP A 305 -1.60 13.56 -3.55
CA ASP A 305 -2.74 13.50 -4.47
C ASP A 305 -3.62 12.28 -4.14
N TYR A 306 -4.92 12.54 -4.01
CA TYR A 306 -5.92 11.52 -3.71
C TYR A 306 -6.16 10.56 -4.88
N ARG A 307 -5.76 10.92 -6.11
CA ARG A 307 -5.92 10.08 -7.31
C ARG A 307 -4.77 9.10 -7.46
N THR A 308 -3.53 9.57 -7.37
CA THR A 308 -2.34 8.72 -7.51
C THR A 308 -1.97 7.96 -6.24
N HIS A 309 -2.52 8.35 -5.09
CA HIS A 309 -2.20 7.78 -3.77
C HIS A 309 -0.70 7.79 -3.42
N LYS A 310 0.10 8.62 -4.11
CA LYS A 310 1.56 8.68 -3.91
C LYS A 310 1.89 9.24 -2.52
N SER A 311 2.59 8.43 -1.72
CA SER A 311 3.05 8.81 -0.39
C SER A 311 4.42 9.48 -0.46
N VAL A 312 4.53 10.70 0.08
CA VAL A 312 5.76 11.48 0.18
C VAL A 312 6.14 11.71 1.65
N LYS A 313 7.41 12.04 1.92
CA LYS A 313 7.85 12.40 3.28
C LYS A 313 7.13 13.67 3.75
N ASN A 314 6.63 13.66 4.98
CA ASN A 314 5.95 14.80 5.54
C ASN A 314 6.95 15.91 5.94
N ARG A 315 6.68 17.13 5.48
CA ARG A 315 7.39 18.37 5.84
C ARG A 315 6.46 19.57 6.07
N LEU A 316 5.15 19.38 5.92
CA LEU A 316 4.17 20.50 5.85
C LEU A 316 3.09 20.44 6.93
N ILE A 317 2.74 19.24 7.40
CA ILE A 317 1.68 19.06 8.39
C ILE A 317 2.24 18.53 9.70
N SER A 318 1.53 18.78 10.79
CA SER A 318 1.93 18.35 12.13
C SER A 318 2.19 16.84 12.21
N MET A 319 3.21 16.49 12.97
CA MET A 319 3.50 15.13 13.39
C MET A 319 3.16 15.00 14.88
N TRP A 320 2.77 13.81 15.31
CA TRP A 320 2.39 13.54 16.70
C TRP A 320 3.30 12.46 17.25
N GLU A 321 4.04 12.79 18.30
CA GLU A 321 4.80 11.83 19.08
C GLU A 321 3.95 11.38 20.27
N VAL A 322 3.87 10.07 20.47
CA VAL A 322 3.09 9.47 21.56
C VAL A 322 3.99 8.50 22.32
N GLU A 323 4.32 8.87 23.55
CA GLU A 323 5.07 8.04 24.49
C GLU A 323 4.15 6.98 25.11
N ASN A 324 4.74 5.86 25.55
CA ASN A 324 4.01 4.75 26.21
C ASN A 324 2.78 4.25 25.43
N HIS A 325 2.85 4.31 24.09
CA HIS A 325 1.75 3.92 23.20
C HIS A 325 1.44 2.42 23.29
N HIS A 326 2.46 1.61 23.53
CA HIS A 326 2.38 0.16 23.62
C HIS A 326 3.51 -0.39 24.49
N THR A 327 3.44 -1.67 24.85
CA THR A 327 4.46 -2.32 25.68
C THR A 327 5.82 -2.30 24.96
N PRO A 328 6.87 -1.70 25.54
CA PRO A 328 8.18 -1.64 24.93
C PRO A 328 8.87 -3.01 24.95
N ILE A 329 9.67 -3.30 23.92
CA ILE A 329 10.57 -4.47 23.90
C ILE A 329 11.91 -4.11 24.55
N ILE A 330 12.39 -2.90 24.30
CA ILE A 330 13.66 -2.35 24.77
C ILE A 330 13.38 -1.21 25.74
N PRO A 331 13.99 -1.18 26.94
CA PRO A 331 13.88 -0.04 27.85
C PRO A 331 14.36 1.27 27.21
N MET A 332 13.71 2.39 27.54
CA MET A 332 14.06 3.71 26.99
C MET A 332 15.54 4.06 27.17
N ALA A 333 16.13 3.73 28.33
CA ALA A 333 17.53 3.98 28.62
C ALA A 333 18.49 3.23 27.67
N GLU A 334 18.21 1.97 27.34
CA GLU A 334 19.01 1.20 26.38
C GLU A 334 18.85 1.74 24.96
N TRP A 335 17.63 2.10 24.58
CA TRP A 335 17.35 2.68 23.27
C TRP A 335 18.10 4.01 23.08
N GLN A 336 18.12 4.88 24.10
CA GLN A 336 18.86 6.14 24.08
C GLN A 336 20.37 5.93 23.93
N LYS A 337 20.95 4.94 24.65
CA LYS A 337 22.36 4.56 24.48
C LYS A 337 22.66 4.13 23.04
N VAL A 338 21.79 3.31 22.44
CA VAL A 338 21.92 2.89 21.03
C VAL A 338 21.85 4.09 20.07
N GLN A 339 20.93 5.04 20.29
CA GLN A 339 20.86 6.24 19.44
C GLN A 339 22.12 7.11 19.54
N ALA A 340 22.64 7.31 20.75
CA ALA A 340 23.89 8.05 20.96
C ALA A 340 25.05 7.37 20.23
N GLU A 341 25.18 6.05 20.37
CA GLU A 341 26.22 5.26 19.70
C GLU A 341 26.09 5.30 18.16
N LEU A 342 24.86 5.26 17.64
CA LEU A 342 24.60 5.40 16.20
C LEU A 342 25.06 6.77 15.66
N LEU A 343 24.91 7.84 16.44
CA LEU A 343 25.38 9.18 16.08
C LEU A 343 26.91 9.24 16.11
N VAL A 344 27.54 8.75 17.18
CA VAL A 344 29.01 8.71 17.32
C VAL A 344 29.64 7.91 16.18
N ARG A 345 29.18 6.68 15.91
CA ARG A 345 29.72 5.84 14.81
C ARG A 345 29.41 6.38 13.41
N LYS A 346 28.45 7.31 13.28
CA LYS A 346 28.17 8.03 12.03
C LYS A 346 29.15 9.19 11.85
N ASP A 347 29.44 9.92 12.92
CA ASP A 347 30.35 11.05 12.91
C ASP A 347 31.82 10.61 12.80
N SER A 348 32.23 9.51 13.44
CA SER A 348 33.56 8.91 13.24
C SER A 348 33.78 8.45 11.79
N ARG A 349 32.72 8.02 11.10
CA ARG A 349 32.77 7.70 9.65
C ARG A 349 32.85 8.94 8.76
N LYS A 350 32.31 10.08 9.21
CA LYS A 350 32.42 11.36 8.49
C LYS A 350 33.74 12.09 8.75
N LYS A 351 34.33 11.89 9.94
CA LYS A 351 35.58 12.52 10.38
C LYS A 351 36.84 11.68 10.07
N GLY A 352 36.73 10.57 9.36
CA GLY A 352 37.87 9.68 9.12
C GLY A 352 37.83 8.93 7.77
N GLY A 353 38.63 9.24 6.74
CA GLY A 353 39.66 10.28 6.67
C GLY A 353 40.66 10.24 7.83
N GLY A 354 41.01 9.05 8.33
CA GLY A 354 41.96 8.89 9.44
C GLY A 354 41.51 9.44 10.80
N ILE A 355 40.75 8.64 11.55
CA ILE A 355 40.94 8.60 13.01
C ILE A 355 41.37 7.16 13.29
N GLY A 356 42.66 7.00 13.59
CA GLY A 356 43.28 5.72 13.87
C GLY A 356 42.56 5.04 15.02
N ILE A 357 41.90 3.92 14.72
CA ILE A 357 41.87 2.82 15.67
C ILE A 357 43.35 2.54 15.95
N MET A 358 43.83 2.76 17.18
CA MET A 358 45.19 2.35 17.55
C MET A 358 45.28 0.86 17.27
N LYS A 359 45.95 0.48 16.17
CA LYS A 359 46.34 -0.90 15.93
C LYS A 359 47.16 -1.29 17.15
N LYS A 360 46.79 -2.39 17.82
CA LYS A 360 47.64 -2.96 18.86
C LYS A 360 48.91 -3.48 18.18
N PHE A 361 50.01 -2.77 18.35
CA PHE A 361 51.31 -3.22 17.89
C PHE A 361 51.89 -4.17 18.94
N THR A 362 52.29 -5.37 18.51
CA THR A 362 52.99 -6.34 19.37
C THR A 362 54.41 -6.49 18.82
N ALA A 363 55.41 -6.05 19.59
CA ALA A 363 56.83 -6.21 19.26
C ALA A 363 57.49 -7.13 20.29
N PRO A 364 57.71 -8.42 19.99
CA PRO A 364 58.32 -9.35 20.94
C PRO A 364 59.83 -9.04 21.12
N ARG A 365 60.28 -8.97 22.38
CA ARG A 365 61.70 -8.83 22.76
C ARG A 365 62.36 -10.20 22.81
N ILE A 366 63.48 -10.36 22.12
CA ILE A 366 64.25 -11.62 22.08
C ILE A 366 64.98 -11.80 23.43
N LYS A 367 64.74 -12.93 24.10
CA LYS A 367 65.24 -13.19 25.47
C LYS A 367 66.52 -14.03 25.55
N SER A 368 66.98 -14.62 24.44
CA SER A 368 68.17 -15.50 24.40
C SER A 368 68.87 -15.50 23.03
N GLY A 369 70.15 -15.91 23.01
CA GLY A 369 70.97 -15.96 21.79
C GLY A 369 71.69 -14.66 21.45
N HIS A 370 72.34 -14.61 20.28
CA HIS A 370 73.15 -13.47 19.81
C HIS A 370 72.34 -12.18 19.58
N LEU A 371 71.01 -12.28 19.46
CA LEU A 371 70.09 -11.16 19.31
C LEU A 371 69.29 -10.88 20.60
N LYS A 372 69.77 -11.38 21.75
CA LYS A 372 69.16 -11.08 23.05
C LYS A 372 69.12 -9.57 23.27
N GLY A 373 67.94 -9.04 23.58
CA GLY A 373 67.70 -7.61 23.81
C GLY A 373 67.08 -6.87 22.63
N TYR A 374 67.11 -7.42 21.42
CA TYR A 374 66.50 -6.80 20.24
C TYR A 374 64.98 -7.04 20.17
N TYR A 375 64.26 -6.09 19.55
CA TYR A 375 62.83 -6.19 19.27
C TYR A 375 62.60 -6.59 17.82
N LEU A 376 61.66 -7.52 17.59
CA LEU A 376 61.22 -7.91 16.25
C LEU A 376 60.10 -6.99 15.79
N LEU A 377 60.34 -6.25 14.70
CA LEU A 377 59.34 -5.41 14.05
C LEU A 377 58.73 -6.15 12.86
N ASP A 378 57.41 -6.05 12.69
CA ASP A 378 56.71 -6.68 11.57
C ASP A 378 57.00 -5.93 10.25
N GLY A 379 57.34 -6.70 9.22
CA GLY A 379 57.63 -6.17 7.88
C GLY A 379 56.44 -5.49 7.21
N ASN A 380 55.21 -5.79 7.65
CA ASN A 380 53.98 -5.20 7.11
C ASN A 380 53.65 -3.82 7.69
N TRP A 381 54.42 -3.31 8.65
CA TRP A 381 54.19 -1.98 9.23
C TRP A 381 54.66 -0.87 8.29
N THR A 382 53.85 0.17 8.17
CA THR A 382 54.20 1.40 7.45
C THR A 382 55.28 2.19 8.19
N ARG A 383 55.96 3.12 7.50
CA ARG A 383 57.06 3.90 8.08
C ARG A 383 56.65 4.69 9.33
N GLN A 384 55.47 5.32 9.31
CA GLN A 384 54.94 6.09 10.43
C GLN A 384 54.60 5.21 11.65
N GLU A 385 54.07 3.99 11.40
CA GLU A 385 53.78 3.02 12.46
C GLU A 385 55.06 2.52 13.13
N ARG A 386 56.13 2.29 12.36
CA ARG A 386 57.45 1.91 12.89
C ARG A 386 58.07 3.02 13.74
N GLU A 387 58.01 4.27 13.29
CA GLU A 387 58.53 5.42 14.04
C GLU A 387 57.81 5.58 15.39
N THR A 388 56.49 5.38 15.42
CA THR A 388 55.70 5.47 16.66
C THR A 388 56.08 4.37 17.65
N VAL A 389 56.27 3.12 17.19
CA VAL A 389 56.66 2.01 18.07
C VAL A 389 58.10 2.17 18.58
N LEU A 390 59.00 2.69 17.76
CA LEU A 390 60.38 2.97 18.16
C LEU A 390 60.45 4.04 19.26
N GLN A 391 59.66 5.12 19.17
CA GLN A 391 59.56 6.13 20.22
C GLN A 391 59.06 5.53 21.56
N ILE A 392 58.10 4.61 21.51
CA ILE A 392 57.61 3.91 22.70
C ILE A 392 58.71 3.01 23.29
N ILE A 393 59.43 2.26 22.46
CA ILE A 393 60.55 1.40 22.91
C ILE A 393 61.67 2.23 23.55
N GLU A 394 62.03 3.37 22.95
CA GLU A 394 63.02 4.30 23.51
C GLU A 394 62.56 4.86 24.86
N SER A 395 61.28 5.24 24.99
CA SER A 395 60.74 5.70 26.28
C SER A 395 60.78 4.63 27.37
N ILE A 396 60.57 3.35 27.02
CA ILE A 396 60.63 2.23 27.96
C ILE A 396 62.07 1.95 28.36
N ASN A 397 63.01 1.93 27.42
CA ASN A 397 64.41 1.68 27.72
C ASN A 397 65.04 2.81 28.55
N ASN A 398 64.64 4.08 28.34
CA ASN A 398 65.10 5.20 29.15
C ASN A 398 64.57 5.15 30.61
N LEU A 399 63.42 4.51 30.84
CA LEU A 399 62.90 4.28 32.20
C LEU A 399 63.65 3.17 32.94
N ASP A 400 64.27 2.23 32.22
CA ASP A 400 65.08 1.15 32.79
C ASP A 400 66.52 1.59 33.12
N GLU A 401 66.98 2.78 32.69
CA GLU A 401 68.34 3.33 32.97
C GLU A 401 68.39 4.31 34.16
N GLU A 402 67.26 4.83 34.63
CA GLU A 402 67.17 5.75 35.79
C GLU A 402 66.85 5.04 37.13
N GLY A 403 66.74 3.71 37.15
CA GLY A 403 66.54 2.88 38.36
C GLY A 403 67.67 1.88 38.56
#